data_AF-A0A7K4THG3-F1
#
_entry.id   AF-A0A7K4THG3-F1
#
_cell.length_a   1.000
_cell.length_b   1.000
_cell.length_c   1.000
_cell.angle_alpha   90.00
_cell.angle_beta   90.00
_cell.angle_gamma   90.00
#
_symmetry.space_group_name_H-M   'P 1'
#
loop_
_entity.id
_entity.type
_entity.pdbx_description
1 polymer ?
#
loop_
_entity_poly.entity_id
_entity_poly.type
_entity_poly.pdbx_seq_one_letter_code
_entity_poly.pdbx_strand_id
1 'polypeptide(L)'
;AAGALSDSKDSVEDLLKGKTVELSFQGIDHFKNEVGFVKLAENDHRSILTEIAETMKKIFQEKGILAGEERAFKPHLTFMKLSKSTQLRKQVKKIDSSLYEDFKSHYFGDEILHRLDLCSMLKKKQPNGYYYCESSIVFGEKHAVEPDDAELVSLSKRLVENAVLKAVQQYLEETQNKTRQTDGSPMKTEAAASGSKNESDNDNS
;
A
#
# COMPACT_ATOMS: atom_id res chain seq x y z
N ALA A 1 -13.16 22.96 10.80
CA ALA A 1 -12.48 22.51 9.58
C ALA A 1 -11.42 21.44 9.89
N ALA A 2 -10.24 21.78 10.44
CA ALA A 2 -9.20 20.78 10.76
C ALA A 2 -9.70 19.61 11.63
N GLY A 3 -10.45 19.87 12.70
CA GLY A 3 -11.08 18.80 13.49
C GLY A 3 -12.09 17.95 12.70
N ALA A 4 -12.81 18.53 11.74
CA ALA A 4 -13.73 17.76 10.87
C ALA A 4 -12.97 16.85 9.87
N LEU A 5 -11.73 17.21 9.49
CA LEU A 5 -10.83 16.31 8.78
C LEU A 5 -10.34 15.20 9.72
N SER A 6 -9.89 15.54 10.93
CA SER A 6 -9.43 14.55 11.92
C SER A 6 -10.50 13.51 12.21
N ASP A 7 -11.71 13.95 12.57
CA ASP A 7 -12.87 13.10 12.89
C ASP A 7 -13.36 12.27 11.69
N SER A 8 -12.93 12.60 10.46
CA SER A 8 -13.26 11.84 9.26
C SER A 8 -12.32 10.67 8.97
N LYS A 9 -11.15 10.58 9.62
CA LYS A 9 -10.16 9.50 9.37
C LYS A 9 -10.81 8.13 9.61
N ASP A 10 -11.28 7.89 10.83
CA ASP A 10 -11.84 6.61 11.27
C ASP A 10 -13.03 6.19 10.38
N SER A 11 -13.92 7.14 10.06
CA SER A 11 -15.07 6.91 9.17
C SER A 11 -14.67 6.53 7.73
N VAL A 12 -13.54 7.04 7.23
CA VAL A 12 -12.99 6.64 5.92
C VAL A 12 -12.24 5.32 6.02
N GLU A 13 -11.52 5.03 7.11
CA GLU A 13 -10.84 3.74 7.30
C GLU A 13 -11.84 2.57 7.45
N ASP A 14 -12.95 2.79 8.17
CA ASP A 14 -14.09 1.86 8.27
C ASP A 14 -14.81 1.64 6.93
N LEU A 15 -14.85 2.66 6.07
CA LEU A 15 -15.39 2.56 4.71
C LEU A 15 -14.47 1.71 3.82
N LEU A 16 -13.15 1.95 3.92
CA LEU A 16 -12.12 1.23 3.15
C LEU A 16 -11.95 -0.22 3.58
N LYS A 17 -12.12 -0.54 4.88
CA LYS A 17 -11.95 -1.90 5.43
C LYS A 17 -10.59 -2.53 5.09
N GLY A 18 -9.55 -1.69 5.12
CA GLY A 18 -8.19 -2.07 4.76
C GLY A 18 -7.91 -2.24 3.26
N LYS A 19 -8.86 -1.94 2.38
CA LYS A 19 -8.64 -1.90 0.92
C LYS A 19 -7.90 -0.62 0.51
N THR A 20 -7.07 -0.72 -0.52
CA THR A 20 -6.54 0.43 -1.26
C THR A 20 -7.59 1.02 -2.20
N VAL A 21 -7.50 2.33 -2.46
CA VAL A 21 -8.22 2.99 -3.56
C VAL A 21 -7.19 3.38 -4.60
N GLU A 22 -7.30 2.82 -5.80
CA GLU A 22 -6.36 3.02 -6.89
C GLU A 22 -7.03 3.83 -8.00
N LEU A 23 -6.46 4.99 -8.30
CA LEU A 23 -7.07 6.02 -9.11
C LEU A 23 -6.40 6.11 -10.48
N SER A 24 -6.88 5.30 -11.43
CA SER A 24 -6.37 5.25 -12.80
C SER A 24 -6.73 6.51 -13.59
N PHE A 25 -5.73 7.24 -14.07
CA PHE A 25 -5.92 8.46 -14.85
C PHE A 25 -5.70 8.20 -16.35
N GLN A 26 -6.77 8.29 -17.16
CA GLN A 26 -6.69 8.02 -18.61
C GLN A 26 -7.51 8.99 -19.48
N GLY A 27 -6.78 9.66 -20.37
CA GLY A 27 -7.31 10.52 -21.42
C GLY A 27 -7.82 11.87 -20.90
N ILE A 28 -7.99 12.80 -21.83
CA ILE A 28 -8.33 14.19 -21.52
C ILE A 28 -9.81 14.49 -21.84
N ASP A 29 -10.41 15.36 -21.03
CA ASP A 29 -11.74 15.94 -21.21
C ASP A 29 -11.73 17.39 -20.69
N HIS A 30 -12.82 18.14 -20.92
CA HIS A 30 -12.88 19.56 -20.61
C HIS A 30 -14.22 20.01 -20.03
N PHE A 31 -14.20 21.05 -19.18
CA PHE A 31 -15.42 21.80 -18.87
C PHE A 31 -15.52 23.02 -19.78
N LYS A 32 -16.45 22.97 -20.74
CA LYS A 32 -16.78 24.04 -21.71
C LYS A 32 -15.59 24.57 -22.55
N ASN A 33 -14.53 23.77 -22.71
CA ASN A 33 -13.23 24.20 -23.23
C ASN A 33 -12.54 25.32 -22.40
N GLU A 34 -12.96 25.59 -21.15
CA GLU A 34 -12.31 26.59 -20.27
C GLU A 34 -11.37 25.96 -19.22
N VAL A 35 -11.56 24.68 -18.93
CA VAL A 35 -10.76 23.87 -18.00
C VAL A 35 -10.43 22.55 -18.69
N GLY A 36 -9.15 22.23 -18.82
CA GLY A 36 -8.67 20.92 -19.31
C GLY A 36 -8.23 20.05 -18.14
N PHE A 37 -8.65 18.79 -18.14
CA PHE A 37 -8.35 17.83 -17.10
C PHE A 37 -8.12 16.41 -17.65
N VAL A 38 -7.30 15.63 -16.94
CA VAL A 38 -7.23 14.18 -17.14
C VAL A 38 -8.42 13.54 -16.41
N LYS A 39 -9.10 12.60 -17.07
CA LYS A 39 -10.22 11.85 -16.51
C LYS A 39 -9.71 10.79 -15.53
N LEU A 40 -10.44 10.58 -14.44
CA LEU A 40 -10.40 9.32 -13.70
C LEU A 40 -11.12 8.24 -14.52
N ALA A 41 -10.67 7.00 -14.44
CA ALA A 41 -11.34 5.85 -15.05
C ALA A 41 -12.71 5.56 -14.38
N GLU A 42 -13.59 4.90 -15.13
CA GLU A 42 -14.89 4.43 -14.65
C GLU A 42 -14.74 2.99 -14.13
N ASN A 43 -14.46 2.84 -12.83
CA ASN A 43 -14.23 1.57 -12.14
C ASN A 43 -14.75 1.61 -10.69
N ASP A 44 -14.66 0.49 -9.96
CA ASP A 44 -15.14 0.40 -8.57
C ASP A 44 -14.44 1.37 -7.61
N HIS A 45 -13.16 1.70 -7.86
CA HIS A 45 -12.42 2.69 -7.05
C HIS A 45 -13.00 4.11 -7.19
N ARG A 46 -13.58 4.47 -8.34
CA ARG A 46 -14.34 5.72 -8.50
C ARG A 46 -15.61 5.75 -7.63
N SER A 47 -16.29 4.62 -7.46
CA SER A 47 -17.43 4.51 -6.54
C SER A 47 -17.00 4.74 -5.10
N ILE A 48 -15.93 4.07 -4.65
CA ILE A 48 -15.36 4.26 -3.31
C ILE A 48 -14.93 5.73 -3.08
N LEU A 49 -14.27 6.36 -4.06
CA LEU A 49 -13.91 7.79 -3.97
C LEU A 49 -15.14 8.71 -3.85
N THR A 50 -16.28 8.32 -4.43
CA THR A 50 -17.55 9.05 -4.33
C THR A 50 -18.19 8.87 -2.95
N GLU A 51 -18.14 7.67 -2.38
CA GLU A 51 -18.58 7.38 -1.01
C GLU A 51 -17.73 8.12 0.03
N ILE A 52 -16.42 8.22 -0.19
CA ILE A 52 -15.51 9.07 0.61
C ILE A 52 -15.94 10.54 0.50
N ALA A 53 -16.19 11.05 -0.71
CA ALA A 53 -16.56 12.46 -0.91
C ALA A 53 -17.88 12.84 -0.19
N GLU A 54 -18.90 11.98 -0.23
CA GLU A 54 -20.16 12.20 0.49
C GLU A 54 -20.01 12.01 2.01
N THR A 55 -19.17 11.08 2.47
CA THR A 55 -18.83 10.91 3.90
C THR A 55 -18.13 12.15 4.47
N MET A 56 -17.11 12.65 3.76
CA MET A 56 -16.41 13.89 4.07
C MET A 56 -17.37 15.09 4.16
N LYS A 57 -18.22 15.24 3.15
CA LYS A 57 -19.25 16.30 3.07
C LYS A 57 -20.22 16.25 4.26
N LYS A 58 -20.74 15.06 4.58
CA LYS A 58 -21.62 14.85 5.74
C LYS A 58 -20.95 15.27 7.04
N ILE A 59 -19.76 14.76 7.34
CA ILE A 59 -19.04 15.05 8.59
C ILE A 59 -18.74 16.55 8.72
N PHE A 60 -18.37 17.22 7.62
CA PHE A 60 -18.17 18.67 7.64
C PHE A 60 -19.48 19.45 7.90
N GLN A 61 -20.60 19.03 7.30
CA GLN A 61 -21.92 19.62 7.55
C GLN A 61 -22.41 19.40 8.99
N GLU A 62 -22.19 18.22 9.57
CA GLU A 62 -22.49 17.90 10.98
C GLU A 62 -21.67 18.76 11.96
N LYS A 63 -20.46 19.21 11.56
CA LYS A 63 -19.65 20.19 12.29
C LYS A 63 -20.01 21.65 11.95
N GLY A 64 -21.15 21.90 11.31
CA GLY A 64 -21.66 23.24 10.98
C GLY A 64 -20.92 23.94 9.82
N ILE A 65 -20.17 23.20 9.00
CA ILE A 65 -19.39 23.76 7.88
C ILE A 65 -20.19 23.59 6.59
N LEU A 66 -20.41 24.68 5.85
CA LEU A 66 -20.94 24.62 4.50
C LEU A 66 -19.94 23.91 3.57
N ALA A 67 -20.25 22.67 3.21
CA ALA A 67 -19.41 21.78 2.42
C ALA A 67 -20.22 21.03 1.34
N GLY A 68 -19.55 20.71 0.23
CA GLY A 68 -20.17 20.11 -0.97
C GLY A 68 -20.74 21.14 -1.95
N GLU A 69 -21.18 20.66 -3.11
CA GLU A 69 -21.95 21.41 -4.12
C GLU A 69 -23.27 20.67 -4.41
N GLU A 70 -24.25 21.35 -5.01
CA GLU A 70 -25.47 20.71 -5.55
C GLU A 70 -25.19 19.82 -6.78
N ARG A 71 -24.01 19.98 -7.40
CA ARG A 71 -23.63 19.27 -8.61
C ARG A 71 -23.06 17.89 -8.29
N ALA A 72 -23.41 16.91 -9.12
CA ALA A 72 -22.86 15.57 -9.04
C ALA A 72 -21.32 15.56 -9.08
N PHE A 73 -20.71 14.77 -8.19
CA PHE A 73 -19.27 14.66 -8.06
C PHE A 73 -18.62 14.02 -9.30
N LYS A 74 -17.92 14.84 -10.09
CA LYS A 74 -17.05 14.39 -11.19
C LYS A 74 -15.58 14.59 -10.80
N PRO A 75 -14.89 13.58 -10.22
CA PRO A 75 -13.47 13.66 -9.93
C PRO A 75 -12.66 13.83 -11.22
N HIS A 76 -11.65 14.71 -11.18
CA HIS A 76 -10.85 15.07 -12.35
C HIS A 76 -9.51 15.72 -11.97
N LEU A 77 -8.43 15.40 -12.69
CA LEU A 77 -7.11 15.98 -12.47
C LEU A 77 -6.91 17.20 -13.39
N THR A 78 -7.21 18.40 -12.89
CA THR A 78 -7.06 19.65 -13.66
C THR A 78 -5.58 19.95 -13.95
N PHE A 79 -5.19 20.01 -15.23
CA PHE A 79 -3.87 20.50 -15.65
C PHE A 79 -3.89 21.97 -16.12
N MET A 80 -5.00 22.48 -16.65
CA MET A 80 -5.09 23.89 -17.08
C MET A 80 -6.47 24.51 -16.89
N LYS A 81 -6.51 25.83 -16.60
CA LYS A 81 -7.76 26.63 -16.50
C LYS A 81 -7.55 28.01 -17.11
N LEU A 82 -8.33 28.39 -18.13
CA LEU A 82 -8.36 29.77 -18.64
C LEU A 82 -8.72 30.79 -17.55
N SER A 83 -9.46 30.36 -16.53
CA SER A 83 -9.81 31.19 -15.38
C SER A 83 -8.62 31.74 -14.59
N LYS A 84 -7.41 31.19 -14.75
CA LYS A 84 -6.17 31.69 -14.15
C LYS A 84 -5.42 32.74 -14.97
N SER A 85 -5.76 32.97 -16.23
CA SER A 85 -5.21 34.08 -17.04
C SER A 85 -6.31 35.02 -17.52
N THR A 86 -6.48 36.15 -16.83
CA THR A 86 -7.49 37.17 -17.15
C THR A 86 -7.18 37.93 -18.43
N GLN A 87 -5.90 38.16 -18.74
CA GLN A 87 -5.50 38.81 -19.99
C GLN A 87 -5.71 37.88 -21.20
N LEU A 88 -5.33 36.59 -21.09
CA LEU A 88 -5.56 35.60 -22.16
C LEU A 88 -7.05 35.46 -22.48
N ARG A 89 -7.93 35.43 -21.46
CA ARG A 89 -9.40 35.38 -21.64
C ARG A 89 -10.01 36.60 -22.35
N LYS A 90 -9.28 37.68 -22.60
CA LYS A 90 -9.74 38.75 -23.50
C LYS A 90 -9.74 38.28 -24.95
N GLN A 91 -8.70 37.55 -25.35
CA GLN A 91 -8.42 37.11 -26.73
C GLN A 91 -8.92 35.67 -27.00
N VAL A 92 -8.60 34.74 -26.10
CA VAL A 92 -8.90 33.31 -26.22
C VAL A 92 -10.06 32.95 -25.28
N LYS A 93 -11.21 32.55 -25.86
CA LYS A 93 -12.42 32.17 -25.09
C LYS A 93 -12.51 30.67 -24.79
N LYS A 94 -11.79 29.85 -25.54
CA LYS A 94 -11.76 28.38 -25.42
C LYS A 94 -10.35 27.88 -25.65
N ILE A 95 -9.97 26.84 -24.91
CA ILE A 95 -8.79 26.01 -25.18
C ILE A 95 -9.14 25.16 -26.41
N ASP A 96 -8.36 25.27 -27.47
CA ASP A 96 -8.48 24.36 -28.62
C ASP A 96 -8.10 22.95 -28.19
N SER A 97 -8.89 21.96 -28.60
CA SER A 97 -8.65 20.55 -28.30
C SER A 97 -7.51 19.95 -29.13
N SER A 98 -7.14 20.58 -30.26
CA SER A 98 -5.98 20.18 -31.05
C SER A 98 -4.68 20.15 -30.22
N LEU A 99 -4.56 21.03 -29.22
CA LEU A 99 -3.40 21.19 -28.34
C LEU A 99 -3.12 19.98 -27.43
N TYR A 100 -4.02 19.00 -27.37
CA TYR A 100 -3.87 17.79 -26.57
C TYR A 100 -4.51 16.55 -27.21
N GLU A 101 -4.74 16.56 -28.53
CA GLU A 101 -5.34 15.43 -29.26
C GLU A 101 -4.49 14.15 -29.11
N ASP A 102 -3.16 14.27 -29.17
CA ASP A 102 -2.20 13.17 -28.95
C ASP A 102 -2.34 12.50 -27.57
N PHE A 103 -2.86 13.23 -26.58
CA PHE A 103 -3.01 12.79 -25.18
C PHE A 103 -4.45 12.40 -24.81
N LYS A 104 -5.38 12.45 -25.77
CA LYS A 104 -6.83 12.29 -25.58
C LYS A 104 -7.25 10.92 -25.04
N SER A 105 -6.48 9.87 -25.34
CA SER A 105 -6.62 8.49 -24.85
C SER A 105 -5.44 8.00 -24.00
N HIS A 106 -4.42 8.85 -23.80
CA HIS A 106 -3.19 8.51 -23.09
C HIS A 106 -3.45 8.09 -21.64
N TYR A 107 -2.84 7.01 -21.19
CA TYR A 107 -2.86 6.58 -19.79
C TYR A 107 -1.68 7.24 -19.07
N PHE A 108 -1.99 7.99 -18.01
CA PHE A 108 -1.05 8.85 -17.29
C PHE A 108 -0.44 8.18 -16.04
N GLY A 109 -1.01 7.06 -15.59
CA GLY A 109 -0.62 6.36 -14.36
C GLY A 109 -1.80 6.11 -13.42
N ASP A 110 -1.52 5.36 -12.35
CA ASP A 110 -2.41 5.10 -11.22
C ASP A 110 -1.88 5.81 -9.97
N GLU A 111 -2.79 6.42 -9.19
CA GLU A 111 -2.46 7.05 -7.90
C GLU A 111 -3.17 6.28 -6.76
N ILE A 112 -2.42 5.81 -5.76
CA ILE A 112 -3.01 5.14 -4.59
C ILE A 112 -3.38 6.20 -3.54
N LEU A 113 -4.64 6.22 -3.09
CA LEU A 113 -5.10 7.16 -2.07
C LEU A 113 -4.40 6.92 -0.72
N HIS A 114 -3.40 7.76 -0.43
CA HIS A 114 -2.62 7.70 0.81
C HIS A 114 -2.88 8.88 1.76
N ARG A 115 -3.30 10.06 1.26
CA ARG A 115 -3.48 11.26 2.09
C ARG A 115 -4.64 12.14 1.61
N LEU A 116 -5.36 12.77 2.55
CA LEU A 116 -6.30 13.87 2.27
C LEU A 116 -5.84 15.15 2.99
N ASP A 117 -5.71 16.24 2.24
CA ASP A 117 -5.21 17.54 2.72
C ASP A 117 -6.31 18.60 2.74
N LEU A 118 -6.53 19.23 3.91
CA LEU A 118 -7.38 20.42 4.03
C LEU A 118 -6.64 21.64 3.48
N CYS A 119 -6.81 21.91 2.20
CA CYS A 119 -6.10 22.96 1.48
C CYS A 119 -6.83 24.31 1.48
N SER A 120 -6.08 25.41 1.66
CA SER A 120 -6.57 26.77 1.44
C SER A 120 -6.43 27.19 -0.04
N MET A 121 -7.52 27.70 -0.62
CA MET A 121 -7.54 28.20 -2.00
C MET A 121 -6.92 29.60 -2.17
N LEU A 122 -6.73 30.35 -1.07
CA LEU A 122 -6.38 31.78 -1.08
C LEU A 122 -5.06 32.12 -0.37
N LYS A 123 -4.60 31.30 0.59
CA LYS A 123 -3.27 31.46 1.20
C LYS A 123 -2.16 31.24 0.16
N LYS A 124 -0.99 31.83 0.40
CA LYS A 124 0.20 31.64 -0.45
C LYS A 124 0.57 30.15 -0.50
N LYS A 125 0.84 29.65 -1.71
CA LYS A 125 1.35 28.28 -1.96
C LYS A 125 2.64 27.99 -1.19
N GLN A 126 2.86 26.71 -0.92
CA GLN A 126 4.11 26.17 -0.38
C GLN A 126 5.27 26.37 -1.37
N PRO A 127 6.55 26.32 -0.92
CA PRO A 127 7.72 26.52 -1.80
C PRO A 127 7.82 25.54 -2.97
N ASN A 128 7.30 24.32 -2.80
CA ASN A 128 7.19 23.29 -3.85
C ASN A 128 6.04 23.54 -4.86
N GLY A 129 5.30 24.64 -4.74
CA GLY A 129 4.16 24.98 -5.61
C GLY A 129 2.83 24.31 -5.23
N TYR A 130 2.79 23.48 -4.18
CA TYR A 130 1.56 22.88 -3.65
C TYR A 130 0.69 23.91 -2.91
N TYR A 131 -0.57 23.57 -2.65
CA TYR A 131 -1.48 24.41 -1.87
C TYR A 131 -1.01 24.55 -0.42
N TYR A 132 -1.44 25.62 0.26
CA TYR A 132 -1.26 25.72 1.71
C TYR A 132 -2.18 24.71 2.38
N CYS A 133 -1.63 23.82 3.21
CA CYS A 133 -2.39 22.84 3.98
C CYS A 133 -2.61 23.36 5.41
N GLU A 134 -3.86 23.34 5.88
CA GLU A 134 -4.20 23.64 7.28
C GLU A 134 -4.01 22.39 8.18
N SER A 135 -4.29 21.21 7.62
CA SER A 135 -4.16 19.90 8.27
C SER A 135 -4.21 18.78 7.22
N SER A 136 -3.74 17.58 7.57
CA SER A 136 -3.74 16.38 6.73
C SER A 136 -4.17 15.16 7.53
N ILE A 137 -4.77 14.16 6.87
CA ILE A 137 -4.94 12.79 7.40
C ILE A 137 -4.33 11.79 6.43
N VAL A 138 -3.69 10.77 6.97
CA VAL A 138 -2.95 9.72 6.24
C VAL A 138 -3.66 8.38 6.41
N PHE A 139 -3.67 7.58 5.35
CA PHE A 139 -4.28 6.25 5.27
C PHE A 139 -3.24 5.20 4.86
N GLY A 140 -3.46 3.95 5.25
CA GLY A 140 -2.55 2.83 4.94
C GLY A 140 -1.31 2.76 5.84
N GLU A 141 -1.09 3.77 6.69
CA GLU A 141 -0.35 3.57 7.94
C GLU A 141 -1.10 2.52 8.77
N LYS A 142 -0.62 1.28 8.73
CA LYS A 142 -0.99 0.33 9.77
C LYS A 142 -0.53 0.91 11.09
N HIS A 143 -1.46 1.15 12.01
CA HIS A 143 -1.17 1.01 13.43
C HIS A 143 -0.85 -0.47 13.72
N ALA A 144 0.31 -0.93 13.24
CA ALA A 144 1.18 -1.67 14.12
C ALA A 144 1.39 -0.74 15.32
N VAL A 145 0.70 -1.05 16.41
CA VAL A 145 1.16 -0.63 17.73
C VAL A 145 2.60 -1.10 17.77
N GLU A 146 3.59 -0.20 17.83
CA GLU A 146 4.95 -0.63 18.10
C GLU A 146 4.88 -1.36 19.45
N PRO A 147 5.24 -2.65 19.50
CA PRO A 147 5.20 -3.38 20.75
C PRO A 147 6.10 -2.65 21.73
N ASP A 148 5.53 -2.28 22.90
CA ASP A 148 6.24 -1.53 23.93
C ASP A 148 7.59 -2.19 24.23
N ASP A 149 8.59 -1.42 24.67
CA ASP A 149 9.93 -1.94 24.95
C ASP A 149 9.86 -3.13 25.93
N ALA A 150 8.89 -3.14 26.85
CA ALA A 150 8.61 -4.27 27.73
C ALA A 150 8.13 -5.54 26.98
N GLU A 151 7.32 -5.42 25.92
CA GLU A 151 6.90 -6.54 25.07
C GLU A 151 8.06 -7.04 24.20
N LEU A 152 8.87 -6.15 23.62
CA LEU A 152 10.07 -6.50 22.86
C LEU A 152 11.11 -7.24 23.73
N VAL A 153 11.33 -6.78 24.96
CA VAL A 153 12.18 -7.47 25.96
C VAL A 153 11.58 -8.81 26.39
N SER A 154 10.25 -8.90 26.56
CA SER A 154 9.54 -10.15 26.88
C SER A 154 9.64 -11.20 25.75
N LEU A 155 9.46 -10.77 24.49
CA LEU A 155 9.57 -11.61 23.31
C LEU A 155 11.01 -12.10 23.07
N SER A 156 11.99 -11.20 23.10
CA SER A 156 13.40 -11.55 22.94
C SER A 156 13.89 -12.50 24.04
N LYS A 157 13.50 -12.26 25.30
CA LYS A 157 13.75 -13.20 26.41
C LYS A 157 13.18 -14.60 26.13
N ARG A 158 11.89 -14.70 25.76
CA ARG A 158 11.25 -15.99 25.43
C ARG A 158 11.92 -16.71 24.26
N LEU A 159 12.41 -15.98 23.25
CA LEU A 159 13.14 -16.58 22.13
C LEU A 159 14.49 -17.16 22.58
N VAL A 160 15.24 -16.45 23.43
CA VAL A 160 16.49 -16.95 24.03
C VAL A 160 16.24 -18.16 24.92
N GLU A 161 15.24 -18.11 25.81
CA GLU A 161 14.88 -19.24 26.69
C GLU A 161 14.52 -20.50 25.88
N ASN A 162 13.70 -20.36 24.83
CA ASN A 162 13.36 -21.47 23.93
C ASN A 162 14.57 -22.01 23.14
N ALA A 163 15.50 -21.16 22.72
CA ALA A 163 16.72 -21.57 22.03
C ALA A 163 17.65 -22.35 22.97
N VAL A 164 17.84 -21.88 24.20
CA VAL A 164 18.64 -22.55 25.24
C VAL A 164 18.04 -23.90 25.62
N LEU A 165 16.72 -23.98 25.82
CA LEU A 165 16.04 -25.25 26.12
C LEU A 165 16.24 -26.29 25.02
N LYS A 166 16.12 -25.90 23.75
CA LYS A 166 16.38 -26.78 22.60
C LYS A 166 17.83 -27.25 22.54
N ALA A 167 18.80 -26.35 22.75
CA ALA A 167 20.21 -26.69 22.73
C ALA A 167 20.60 -27.65 23.88
N VAL A 168 20.06 -27.44 25.09
CA VAL A 168 20.26 -28.33 26.24
C VAL A 168 19.65 -29.71 25.98
N GLN A 169 18.43 -29.77 25.43
CA GLN A 169 17.79 -31.04 25.10
C GLN A 169 18.56 -31.82 24.02
N GLN A 170 18.99 -31.15 22.94
CA GLN A 170 19.82 -31.77 21.90
C GLN A 170 21.13 -32.35 22.48
N TYR A 171 21.82 -31.59 23.35
CA TYR A 171 23.05 -32.08 24.00
C TYR A 171 22.80 -33.33 24.87
N LEU A 172 21.67 -33.40 25.58
CA LEU A 172 21.29 -34.57 26.38
C LEU A 172 20.97 -35.79 25.49
N GLU A 173 20.28 -35.59 24.37
CA GLU A 173 19.97 -36.65 23.41
C GLU A 173 21.25 -37.19 22.73
N GLU A 174 22.17 -36.31 22.32
CA GLU A 174 23.46 -36.70 21.74
C GLU A 174 24.35 -37.46 22.74
N THR A 175 24.46 -36.99 23.99
CA THR A 175 25.30 -37.65 25.01
C THR A 175 24.73 -38.99 25.49
N GLN A 176 23.42 -39.11 25.66
CA GLN A 176 22.80 -40.40 26.05
C GLN A 176 22.86 -41.44 24.92
N ASN A 177 22.61 -41.06 23.66
CA ASN A 177 22.72 -41.99 22.54
C ASN A 177 24.17 -42.47 22.32
N LYS A 178 25.16 -41.58 22.47
CA LYS A 178 26.58 -41.95 22.37
C LYS A 178 27.01 -42.94 23.46
N THR A 179 26.45 -42.83 24.66
CA THR A 179 26.72 -43.75 25.79
C THR A 179 26.13 -45.15 25.56
N ARG A 180 25.05 -45.28 24.76
CA ARG A 180 24.41 -46.56 24.46
C ARG A 180 25.11 -47.38 23.36
N GLN A 181 25.97 -46.79 22.55
CA GLN A 181 26.68 -47.52 21.47
C GLN A 181 27.98 -48.20 21.94
N THR A 182 28.43 -47.97 23.17
CA THR A 182 29.76 -48.40 23.66
C THR A 182 29.79 -49.68 24.50
N ASP A 183 28.64 -50.28 24.84
CA ASP A 183 28.55 -51.43 25.75
C ASP A 183 27.91 -52.66 25.05
N GLY A 184 28.62 -53.21 24.06
CA GLY A 184 28.10 -54.19 23.08
C GLY A 184 28.87 -55.50 22.89
N SER A 185 29.99 -55.70 23.60
CA SER A 185 30.79 -56.96 23.68
C SER A 185 31.47 -57.52 22.39
N PRO A 186 32.43 -58.49 22.51
CA PRO A 186 33.43 -58.79 21.45
C PRO A 186 33.55 -60.28 20.98
N MET A 187 34.15 -60.48 19.79
CA MET A 187 34.85 -61.70 19.24
C MET A 187 34.13 -63.08 19.20
N LYS A 188 34.46 -64.05 18.32
CA LYS A 188 35.57 -64.21 17.34
C LYS A 188 35.06 -64.25 15.86
N THR A 189 35.16 -65.24 14.94
CA THR A 189 35.68 -66.64 14.84
C THR A 189 36.14 -66.90 13.37
N GLU A 190 36.93 -67.95 13.10
CA GLU A 190 37.20 -68.51 11.75
C GLU A 190 35.92 -69.15 11.11
N ALA A 191 35.85 -69.60 9.84
CA ALA A 191 36.89 -70.06 8.89
C ALA A 191 36.48 -69.91 7.40
N ALA A 192 37.35 -70.32 6.46
CA ALA A 192 37.19 -70.14 5.00
C ALA A 192 36.99 -71.46 4.22
N ALA A 193 36.30 -71.41 3.06
CA ALA A 193 36.49 -72.35 1.93
C ALA A 193 35.86 -71.87 0.59
N SER A 194 36.73 -71.63 -0.41
CA SER A 194 36.60 -71.95 -1.86
C SER A 194 35.29 -71.83 -2.67
N GLY A 195 35.39 -71.17 -3.84
CA GLY A 195 34.53 -71.39 -5.03
C GLY A 195 33.55 -70.24 -5.34
N SER A 196 33.36 -69.77 -6.58
CA SER A 196 33.96 -70.17 -7.88
C SER A 196 34.12 -68.96 -8.84
N LYS A 197 34.47 -69.21 -10.11
CA LYS A 197 34.98 -68.23 -11.09
C LYS A 197 33.93 -67.52 -11.98
N ASN A 198 34.31 -66.30 -12.36
CA ASN A 198 34.15 -65.60 -13.66
C ASN A 198 32.77 -65.16 -14.19
N GLU A 199 32.80 -63.92 -14.73
CA GLU A 199 32.01 -63.37 -15.87
C GLU A 199 30.47 -63.23 -15.69
N SER A 200 29.79 -62.30 -16.36
CA SER A 200 30.20 -61.37 -17.44
C SER A 200 29.71 -59.93 -17.22
N ASP A 201 30.19 -59.00 -18.04
CA ASP A 201 29.66 -57.64 -18.16
C ASP A 201 28.19 -57.61 -18.61
N ASN A 202 27.51 -56.48 -18.37
CA ASN A 202 26.90 -55.76 -19.47
C ASN A 202 26.75 -54.26 -19.13
N ASP A 203 27.07 -53.40 -20.08
CA ASP A 203 27.05 -51.93 -19.92
C ASP A 203 26.12 -51.30 -20.97
N ASN A 204 25.66 -50.08 -20.69
CA ASN A 204 25.11 -49.10 -21.64
C ASN A 204 23.96 -49.49 -22.60
N SER A 205 22.78 -48.91 -22.38
CA SER A 205 22.07 -48.04 -23.36
C SER A 205 21.04 -47.14 -22.66
#